data_AF-A0A2T3NDJ6-F1
#
_entry.id   AF-A0A2T3NDJ6-F1
#
_cell.length_a   1.000
_cell.length_b   1.000
_cell.length_c   1.000
_cell.angle_alpha   90.00
_cell.angle_beta   90.00
_cell.angle_gamma   90.00
#
_symmetry.space_group_name_H-M   'P 1'
#
loop_
_entity.id
_entity.type
_entity.pdbx_description
1 polymer ?
#
loop_
_entity_poly.entity_id
_entity_poly.type
_entity_poly.pdbx_seq_one_letter_code
_entity_poly.pdbx_strand_id
1 'polypeptide(L)'
;MSISLSTLFIPTRVTTSLGGVVQQGYALNNPLRVKSLEPLLQVKAQNKEASAAMSYPDSMTLVSSSEPGIVVETVKPAEDGSGIIVRLFETFGCRSQTSLRWDSRLGSRVQEVDLMERPLSYQSAPTENKVITLSPFEIVTLKISH
;
A
#
# COMPACT_ATOMS: atom_id res chain seq x y z
N MET A 1 -3.31 -5.12 -36.37
CA MET A 1 -3.25 -5.09 -34.89
C MET A 1 -1.78 -5.20 -34.51
N SER A 2 -1.22 -4.17 -33.89
CA SER A 2 0.21 -4.12 -33.52
C SER A 2 0.34 -4.44 -32.04
N ILE A 3 1.15 -5.45 -31.69
CA ILE A 3 1.48 -5.78 -30.29
C ILE A 3 2.84 -5.15 -29.99
N SER A 4 2.93 -4.41 -28.88
CA SER A 4 4.19 -3.88 -28.36
C SER A 4 4.63 -4.71 -27.17
N LEU A 5 5.89 -5.18 -27.17
CA LEU A 5 6.50 -5.92 -26.07
C LEU A 5 7.50 -5.02 -25.35
N SER A 6 7.43 -4.96 -24.02
CA SER A 6 8.35 -4.21 -23.17
C SER A 6 9.03 -5.16 -22.18
N THR A 7 10.37 -5.15 -22.13
CA THR A 7 11.18 -6.01 -21.26
C THR A 7 12.33 -5.21 -20.64
N LEU A 8 12.69 -5.52 -19.40
CA LEU A 8 13.83 -4.93 -18.68
C LEU A 8 14.74 -6.04 -18.15
N PHE A 9 16.06 -5.88 -18.34
CA PHE A 9 17.08 -6.73 -17.73
C PHE A 9 17.70 -6.02 -16.52
N ILE A 10 17.69 -6.67 -15.35
CA ILE A 10 18.20 -6.10 -14.10
C ILE A 10 19.35 -6.98 -13.60
N PRO A 11 20.62 -6.60 -13.82
CA PRO A 11 21.75 -7.35 -13.30
C PRO A 11 21.84 -7.16 -11.78
N THR A 12 21.87 -8.25 -11.02
CA THR A 12 22.10 -8.21 -9.57
C THR A 12 23.14 -9.22 -9.14
N ARG A 13 23.78 -8.98 -7.99
CA ARG A 13 24.53 -10.00 -7.26
C ARG A 13 23.58 -10.68 -6.28
N VAL A 14 23.72 -11.99 -6.08
CA VAL A 14 22.87 -12.74 -5.16
C VAL A 14 23.03 -12.19 -3.75
N THR A 15 21.98 -11.53 -3.26
CA THR A 15 21.82 -11.05 -1.88
C THR A 15 20.54 -11.65 -1.31
N THR A 16 20.36 -11.57 0.01
CA THR A 16 19.13 -12.03 0.69
C THR A 16 17.84 -11.37 0.18
N SER A 17 17.92 -10.16 -0.40
CA SER A 17 16.77 -9.44 -0.99
C SER A 17 16.67 -9.51 -2.52
N LEU A 18 17.43 -10.42 -3.15
CA LEU A 18 17.57 -10.52 -4.61
C LEU A 18 17.98 -9.20 -5.31
N GLY A 19 18.53 -8.22 -4.59
CA GLY A 19 18.94 -6.93 -5.15
C GLY A 19 17.77 -6.02 -5.56
N GLY A 20 16.58 -6.24 -5.02
CA GLY A 20 15.41 -5.38 -5.28
C GLY A 20 14.69 -5.64 -6.61
N VAL A 21 14.95 -6.79 -7.26
CA VAL A 21 14.38 -7.13 -8.58
C VAL A 21 12.86 -7.13 -8.56
N VAL A 22 12.25 -7.59 -7.46
CA VAL A 22 10.78 -7.60 -7.32
C VAL A 22 10.23 -6.18 -7.42
N GLN A 23 10.76 -5.25 -6.62
CA GLN A 23 10.32 -3.85 -6.59
C GLN A 23 10.52 -3.15 -7.93
N GLN A 24 11.63 -3.42 -8.61
CA GLN A 24 11.90 -2.88 -9.94
C GLN A 24 10.94 -3.45 -11.00
N GLY A 25 10.58 -4.73 -10.88
CA GLY A 25 9.53 -5.35 -11.69
C GLY A 25 8.19 -4.65 -11.53
N TYR A 26 7.80 -4.30 -10.29
CA TYR A 26 6.62 -3.48 -10.05
C TYR A 26 6.75 -2.07 -10.61
N ALA A 27 7.90 -1.40 -10.43
CA ALA A 27 8.12 -0.04 -10.94
C ALA A 27 8.01 0.04 -12.47
N LEU A 28 8.43 -1.02 -13.18
CA LEU A 28 8.24 -1.13 -14.63
C LEU A 28 6.77 -1.28 -15.02
N ASN A 29 6.00 -2.07 -14.28
CA ASN A 29 4.62 -2.42 -14.61
C ASN A 29 3.58 -1.42 -14.07
N ASN A 30 3.93 -0.62 -13.06
CA ASN A 30 3.07 0.39 -12.46
C ASN A 30 3.63 1.80 -12.74
N PRO A 31 3.26 2.42 -13.87
CA PRO A 31 3.84 3.70 -14.28
C PRO A 31 3.43 4.84 -13.35
N LEU A 32 4.36 5.77 -13.13
CA LEU A 32 4.08 7.01 -12.42
C LEU A 32 2.95 7.78 -13.13
N ARG A 33 1.92 8.16 -12.38
CA ARG A 33 0.81 8.96 -12.88
C ARG A 33 0.98 10.40 -12.43
N VAL A 34 1.15 11.31 -13.38
CA VAL A 34 1.28 12.75 -13.12
C VAL A 34 -0.02 13.45 -13.51
N LYS A 35 -0.53 14.32 -12.65
CA LYS A 35 -1.68 15.19 -12.92
C LYS A 35 -1.37 16.60 -12.45
N SER A 36 -1.80 17.59 -13.24
CA SER A 36 -1.72 19.00 -12.83
C SER A 36 -2.73 19.28 -11.71
N LEU A 37 -2.29 20.02 -10.69
CA LEU A 37 -3.12 20.47 -9.58
C LEU A 37 -3.76 21.86 -9.84
N GLU A 38 -3.39 22.55 -10.93
CA GLU A 38 -3.91 23.88 -11.29
C GLU A 38 -5.45 23.96 -11.27
N PRO A 39 -6.21 22.99 -11.80
CA PRO A 39 -7.67 23.06 -11.76
C PRO A 39 -8.25 23.00 -10.33
N LEU A 40 -7.59 22.28 -9.42
CA LEU A 40 -7.98 22.19 -8.01
C LEU A 40 -7.63 23.48 -7.25
N LEU A 41 -6.52 24.12 -7.63
CA LEU A 41 -6.10 25.41 -7.08
C LEU A 41 -6.95 26.59 -7.61
N GLN A 42 -7.57 26.49 -8.78
CA GLN A 42 -8.48 27.55 -9.26
C GLN A 42 -9.82 27.57 -8.52
N VAL A 43 -10.36 26.40 -8.14
CA VAL A 43 -11.52 26.31 -7.24
C VAL A 43 -11.22 26.97 -5.87
N LYS A 44 -9.95 26.92 -5.41
CA LYS A 44 -9.46 27.59 -4.19
C LYS A 44 -9.65 29.11 -4.25
N ALA A 45 -9.37 29.74 -5.38
CA ALA A 45 -9.40 31.19 -5.53
C ALA A 45 -10.83 31.78 -5.49
N GLN A 46 -11.84 30.96 -5.81
CA GLN A 46 -13.24 31.39 -5.84
C GLN A 46 -13.95 31.21 -4.47
N ASN A 47 -13.44 30.33 -3.60
CA ASN A 47 -14.00 30.08 -2.27
C ASN A 47 -13.06 30.59 -1.16
N LYS A 48 -13.25 31.85 -0.73
CA LYS A 48 -12.44 32.52 0.32
C LYS A 48 -12.39 31.75 1.65
N GLU A 49 -13.42 30.97 1.99
CA GLU A 49 -13.48 30.18 3.23
C GLU A 49 -12.75 28.82 3.13
N ALA A 50 -12.66 28.23 1.93
CA ALA A 50 -11.95 26.96 1.70
C ALA A 50 -10.42 27.12 1.62
N SER A 51 -9.95 28.37 1.48
CA SER A 51 -8.55 28.72 1.21
C SER A 51 -7.61 28.46 2.39
N ALA A 52 -8.13 28.42 3.63
CA ALA A 52 -7.34 28.20 4.85
C ALA A 52 -7.21 26.72 5.26
N ALA A 53 -8.02 25.82 4.69
CA ALA A 53 -8.22 24.46 5.22
C ALA A 53 -7.59 23.31 4.40
N MET A 54 -7.00 23.58 3.22
CA MET A 54 -6.40 22.53 2.38
C MET A 54 -4.96 22.87 1.96
N SER A 55 -4.03 22.50 2.82
CA SER A 55 -2.62 22.30 2.49
C SER A 55 -2.40 20.82 2.21
N TYR A 56 -2.11 20.45 0.97
CA TYR A 56 -1.59 19.11 0.68
C TYR A 56 -0.10 19.12 1.06
N PRO A 57 0.39 18.10 1.78
CA PRO A 57 1.83 17.97 1.98
C PRO A 57 2.50 17.61 0.66
N ASP A 58 3.78 17.95 0.57
CA ASP A 58 4.60 17.67 -0.61
C ASP A 58 4.72 16.18 -0.91
N SER A 59 4.55 15.32 0.10
CA SER A 59 4.50 13.86 -0.06
C SER A 59 3.54 13.21 0.94
N MET A 60 2.84 12.18 0.50
CA MET A 60 2.00 11.31 1.33
C MET A 60 2.24 9.85 1.01
N THR A 61 2.24 9.01 2.04
CA THR A 61 2.32 7.55 1.93
C THR A 61 1.08 6.96 2.57
N LEU A 62 0.31 6.17 1.81
CA LEU A 62 -0.90 5.54 2.33
C LEU A 62 -0.60 4.37 3.26
N VAL A 63 0.32 3.48 2.83
CA VAL A 63 0.74 2.29 3.57
C VAL A 63 2.21 2.04 3.27
N SER A 64 2.99 1.61 4.27
CA SER A 64 4.39 1.21 4.11
C SER A 64 4.75 -0.02 4.95
N SER A 65 5.67 -0.81 4.42
CA SER A 65 6.31 -1.96 5.08
C SER A 65 7.76 -1.62 5.36
N SER A 66 8.29 -2.02 6.52
CA SER A 66 9.71 -1.86 6.85
C SER A 66 10.61 -2.95 6.25
N GLU A 67 10.01 -4.05 5.75
CA GLU A 67 10.73 -5.21 5.25
C GLU A 67 10.61 -5.31 3.71
N PRO A 68 11.74 -5.23 2.97
CA PRO A 68 11.74 -5.33 1.51
C PRO A 68 11.17 -6.65 0.97
N GLY A 69 11.25 -7.76 1.72
CA GLY A 69 10.67 -9.04 1.32
C GLY A 69 9.15 -9.13 1.46
N ILE A 70 8.50 -8.07 1.95
CA ILE A 70 7.05 -7.99 2.09
C ILE A 70 6.51 -6.89 1.18
N VAL A 71 5.73 -7.29 0.18
CA VAL A 71 5.13 -6.40 -0.81
C VAL A 71 3.71 -6.06 -0.40
N VAL A 72 3.37 -4.76 -0.39
CA VAL A 72 1.99 -4.29 -0.30
C VAL A 72 1.40 -4.33 -1.71
N GLU A 73 0.52 -5.30 -1.95
CA GLU A 73 -0.01 -5.60 -3.27
C GLU A 73 -1.29 -4.83 -3.59
N THR A 74 -2.19 -4.72 -2.60
CA THR A 74 -3.52 -4.16 -2.81
C THR A 74 -3.83 -3.17 -1.71
N VAL A 75 -4.33 -1.99 -2.10
CA VAL A 75 -4.97 -1.03 -1.21
C VAL A 75 -6.28 -0.63 -1.89
N LYS A 76 -7.42 -1.07 -1.34
CA LYS A 76 -8.75 -0.81 -1.92
C LYS A 76 -9.79 -0.51 -0.83
N PRO A 77 -10.89 0.20 -1.14
CA PRO A 77 -12.05 0.22 -0.25
C PRO A 77 -12.56 -1.20 0.03
N ALA A 78 -13.01 -1.44 1.26
CA ALA A 78 -13.74 -2.65 1.61
C ALA A 78 -15.04 -2.75 0.80
N GLU A 79 -15.47 -3.96 0.46
CA GLU A 79 -16.66 -4.20 -0.36
C GLU A 79 -17.95 -3.80 0.36
N ASP A 80 -17.95 -3.91 1.69
CA ASP A 80 -19.03 -3.42 2.56
C ASP A 80 -18.99 -1.90 2.79
N GLY A 81 -18.01 -1.19 2.20
CA GLY A 81 -17.81 0.25 2.34
C GLY A 81 -17.21 0.69 3.68
N SER A 82 -16.89 -0.24 4.59
CA SER A 82 -16.47 0.08 5.96
C SER A 82 -14.95 -0.03 6.17
N GLY A 83 -14.20 0.81 5.48
CA GLY A 83 -12.75 0.94 5.64
C GLY A 83 -11.96 0.54 4.40
N ILE A 84 -10.70 0.19 4.61
CA ILE A 84 -9.72 -0.08 3.56
C ILE A 84 -9.13 -1.48 3.74
N ILE A 85 -9.09 -2.24 2.65
CA ILE A 85 -8.42 -3.53 2.56
C ILE A 85 -6.99 -3.31 2.07
N VAL A 86 -6.04 -3.85 2.84
CA VAL A 86 -4.62 -3.91 2.51
C VAL A 86 -4.22 -5.36 2.38
N ARG A 87 -3.73 -5.77 1.22
CA ARG A 87 -3.16 -7.10 1.00
C ARG A 87 -1.66 -7.02 0.83
N LEU A 88 -0.97 -7.95 1.46
CA LEU A 88 0.48 -8.01 1.45
C LEU A 88 0.93 -9.47 1.41
N PHE A 89 2.09 -9.71 0.81
CA PHE A 89 2.63 -11.06 0.66
C PHE A 89 4.15 -11.08 0.78
N GLU A 90 4.67 -12.24 1.15
CA GLU A 90 6.10 -12.52 1.28
C GLU A 90 6.67 -13.03 -0.06
N THR A 91 7.82 -12.51 -0.50
CA THR A 91 8.35 -12.73 -1.85
C THR A 91 9.52 -13.69 -1.95
N PHE A 92 10.28 -13.88 -0.88
CA PHE A 92 11.58 -14.56 -0.90
C PHE A 92 11.53 -15.99 -0.37
N GLY A 93 10.36 -16.47 0.04
CA GLY A 93 10.17 -17.82 0.57
C GLY A 93 10.79 -17.99 1.95
N CYS A 94 10.91 -16.91 2.73
CA CYS A 94 11.45 -16.93 4.09
C CYS A 94 10.46 -16.38 5.10
N ARG A 95 10.60 -16.78 6.37
CA ARG A 95 9.80 -16.17 7.44
C ARG A 95 10.30 -14.74 7.66
N SER A 96 9.42 -13.77 7.47
CA SER A 96 9.75 -12.34 7.44
C SER A 96 8.86 -11.57 8.40
N GLN A 97 9.42 -10.55 9.05
CA GLN A 97 8.67 -9.66 9.95
C GLN A 97 8.73 -8.24 9.41
N THR A 98 7.60 -7.55 9.41
CA THR A 98 7.51 -6.13 9.04
C THR A 98 6.74 -5.31 10.05
N SER A 99 7.17 -4.06 10.22
CA SER A 99 6.35 -3.00 10.80
C SER A 99 5.54 -2.37 9.66
N LEU A 100 4.26 -2.70 9.62
CA LEU A 100 3.31 -2.07 8.72
C LEU A 100 2.84 -0.75 9.32
N ARG A 101 2.92 0.33 8.57
CA ARG A 101 2.42 1.66 8.93
C ARG A 101 1.43 2.12 7.88
N TRP A 102 0.46 2.93 8.28
CA TRP A 102 -0.48 3.55 7.36
C TRP A 102 -0.81 4.96 7.79
N ASP A 103 -1.37 5.72 6.85
CA ASP A 103 -1.86 7.06 7.14
C ASP A 103 -3.04 7.00 8.13
N SER A 104 -2.99 7.77 9.21
CA SER A 104 -4.00 7.76 10.28
C SER A 104 -5.41 8.09 9.79
N ARG A 105 -5.55 8.76 8.63
CA ARG A 105 -6.84 9.03 8.00
C ARG A 105 -7.54 7.78 7.46
N LEU A 106 -6.82 6.66 7.29
CA LEU A 106 -7.42 5.40 6.84
C LEU A 106 -8.15 4.66 7.96
N GLY A 107 -7.81 4.95 9.22
CA GLY A 107 -8.40 4.29 10.38
C GLY A 107 -7.39 4.00 11.49
N SER A 108 -7.93 3.76 12.68
CA SER A 108 -7.18 3.49 13.91
C SER A 108 -7.35 2.04 14.39
N ARG A 109 -8.07 1.20 13.64
CA ARG A 109 -8.28 -0.21 13.95
C ARG A 109 -7.78 -1.06 12.79
N VAL A 110 -7.25 -2.24 13.12
CA VAL A 110 -6.83 -3.23 12.15
C VAL A 110 -7.34 -4.61 12.51
N GLN A 111 -7.83 -5.34 11.52
CA GLN A 111 -8.32 -6.71 11.65
C GLN A 111 -7.75 -7.58 10.52
N GLU A 112 -7.34 -8.80 10.85
CA GLU A 112 -7.01 -9.81 9.83
C GLU A 112 -8.30 -10.41 9.26
N VAL A 113 -8.36 -10.44 7.95
CA VAL A 113 -9.50 -10.96 7.19
C VAL A 113 -9.00 -11.96 6.16
N ASP A 114 -9.88 -12.83 5.71
CA ASP A 114 -9.58 -13.70 4.58
C ASP A 114 -9.65 -12.95 3.25
N LEU A 115 -9.44 -13.66 2.15
CA LEU A 115 -9.48 -13.08 0.81
C LEU A 115 -10.88 -12.55 0.42
N MET A 116 -11.93 -12.98 1.11
CA MET A 116 -13.32 -12.56 0.95
C MET A 116 -13.71 -11.48 2.00
N GLU A 117 -12.73 -10.86 2.65
CA GLU A 117 -12.90 -9.80 3.67
C GLU A 117 -13.64 -10.25 4.94
N ARG A 118 -13.74 -11.56 5.17
CA ARG A 118 -14.38 -12.11 6.37
C ARG A 118 -13.38 -12.12 7.53
N PRO A 119 -13.74 -11.65 8.74
CA PRO A 119 -12.86 -11.66 9.89
C PRO A 119 -12.27 -13.04 10.20
N LEU A 120 -10.94 -13.11 10.32
CA LEU A 120 -10.23 -14.31 10.81
C LEU A 120 -10.19 -14.36 12.34
N SER A 121 -10.30 -13.19 12.99
CA SER A 121 -10.48 -13.08 14.43
C SER A 121 -11.44 -11.93 14.75
N TYR A 122 -12.17 -12.03 15.86
CA TYR A 122 -13.10 -10.98 16.29
C TYR A 122 -12.41 -9.82 17.03
N GLN A 123 -11.09 -9.87 17.21
CA GLN A 123 -10.34 -8.86 17.93
C GLN A 123 -9.69 -7.89 16.94
N SER A 124 -10.19 -6.64 16.92
CA SER A 124 -9.48 -5.53 16.28
C SER A 124 -8.60 -4.85 17.32
N ALA A 125 -7.33 -4.61 16.99
CA ALA A 125 -6.43 -3.84 17.86
C ALA A 125 -6.47 -2.35 17.47
N PRO A 126 -6.67 -1.42 18.42
CA PRO A 126 -6.47 -0.01 18.16
C PRO A 126 -4.98 0.27 17.97
N THR A 127 -4.58 0.70 16.79
CA THR A 127 -3.18 1.03 16.48
C THR A 127 -3.08 1.80 15.15
N GLU A 128 -2.02 2.58 15.00
CA GLU A 128 -1.62 3.24 13.74
C GLU A 128 -0.47 2.49 13.05
N ASN A 129 0.01 1.41 13.66
CA ASN A 129 1.03 0.52 13.12
C ASN A 129 0.81 -0.93 13.56
N LYS A 130 1.25 -1.91 12.78
CA LYS A 130 1.14 -3.33 13.16
C LYS A 130 2.43 -4.05 12.83
N VAL A 131 3.03 -4.71 13.82
CA VAL A 131 4.09 -5.68 13.54
C VAL A 131 3.43 -6.99 13.17
N ILE A 132 3.75 -7.51 12.00
CA ILE A 132 3.24 -8.79 11.50
C ILE A 132 4.40 -9.65 11.04
N THR A 133 4.26 -10.96 11.25
CA THR A 133 5.22 -11.96 10.79
C THR A 133 4.52 -12.82 9.76
N LEU A 134 5.10 -12.90 8.57
CA LEU A 134 4.65 -13.74 7.46
C LEU A 134 5.54 -14.96 7.36
N SER A 135 4.92 -16.10 7.08
CA SER A 135 5.56 -17.35 6.69
C SER A 135 5.97 -17.31 5.20
N PRO A 136 6.84 -18.22 4.74
CA PRO A 136 7.23 -18.31 3.33
C PRO A 136 6.03 -18.27 2.37
N PHE A 137 6.03 -17.31 1.46
CA PHE A 137 4.97 -17.06 0.47
C PHE A 137 3.56 -16.84 1.04
N GLU A 138 3.46 -16.47 2.32
CA GLU A 138 2.18 -16.20 2.94
C GLU A 138 1.56 -14.91 2.37
N ILE A 139 0.24 -14.95 2.18
CA ILE A 139 -0.58 -13.79 1.83
C ILE A 139 -1.41 -13.43 3.06
N VAL A 140 -1.29 -12.19 3.51
CA VAL A 140 -2.09 -11.63 4.61
C VAL A 140 -2.97 -10.52 4.06
N THR A 141 -4.24 -10.53 4.47
CA THR A 141 -5.19 -9.46 4.16
C THR A 141 -5.63 -8.79 5.46
N LEU A 142 -5.52 -7.46 5.51
CA LEU A 142 -5.88 -6.64 6.64
C LEU A 142 -7.02 -5.69 6.24
N LYS A 143 -7.98 -5.51 7.13
CA LYS A 143 -8.97 -4.45 7.07
C LYS A 143 -8.60 -3.36 8.07
N ILE A 144 -8.43 -2.14 7.58
CA ILE A 144 -8.18 -0.93 8.37
C ILE A 144 -9.48 -0.12 8.42
N SER A 145 -9.93 0.24 9.61
CA SER A 145 -11.18 0.98 9.81
C SER A 145 -11.08 1.96 10.98
N HIS A 146 -12.09 2.81 11.12
CA HIS A 146 -12.28 3.64 12.31
C HIS A 146 -12.90 2.83 13.47
#